data_AF-A0A1J5C4Q8-F1
#
_entry.id   AF-A0A1J5C4Q8-F1
#
_cell.length_a   1.000
_cell.length_b   1.000
_cell.length_c   1.000
_cell.angle_alpha   90.00
_cell.angle_beta   90.00
_cell.angle_gamma   90.00
#
_symmetry.space_group_name_H-M   'P 1'
#
loop_
_entity.id
_entity.type
_entity.pdbx_description
1 polymer ?
#
loop_
_entity_poly.entity_id
_entity_poly.type
_entity_poly.pdbx_seq_one_letter_code
_entity_poly.pdbx_strand_id
1 'polypeptide(L)'
;MKRILAIILVLAFVGISGISSVKSVTTPFSESAEKFLELHQEAITSLRGAELASPMVYKNKDGKDRVIVYGVKKNEEIIGRIVVNYDVKSPIVLEFAESAPPHLLDIKEEVLNKTSLEKNMAFGNPEFIYVFPLLYFVHLNVYNKNQAVEDIYFFWNEKRIVTLTDIPDFPILANDKLPLMEQATSGSYKILYDVPDYTTSTNNLCNNCGPVAGANILGYWHKHGYYYLQHDWDESNGNDLITCLWYDMNTNCIWGTPASNFRSGIVYHANTVHSGYLGIYHFSAGGNSYPEFSDAVSEINASRPFGILINWNISSWHWITDIGYDSRYGNYICVRDGWGDGIVYINWYTPYLQGSISIDGFDYVYPGY
;
A
#
# COMPACT_ATOMS: atom_id res chain seq x y z
N MET A 1 23.57 -14.83 63.66
CA MET A 1 23.74 -15.58 62.40
C MET A 1 22.37 -15.83 61.78
N LYS A 2 22.23 -15.38 60.53
CA LYS A 2 21.20 -15.61 59.48
C LYS A 2 19.78 -16.07 59.91
N ARG A 3 18.84 -15.12 59.75
CA ARG A 3 17.40 -15.30 59.64
C ARG A 3 17.07 -16.10 58.37
N ILE A 4 16.27 -17.15 58.46
CA ILE A 4 15.60 -17.76 57.29
C ILE A 4 14.16 -17.27 57.31
N LEU A 5 13.87 -16.38 56.38
CA LEU A 5 12.57 -15.79 56.11
C LEU A 5 11.84 -16.77 55.18
N ALA A 6 10.83 -17.47 55.69
CA ALA A 6 9.91 -18.26 54.86
C ALA A 6 8.88 -17.29 54.25
N ILE A 7 9.04 -16.97 52.97
CA ILE A 7 8.05 -16.23 52.18
C ILE A 7 7.01 -17.24 51.69
N ILE A 8 5.81 -17.14 52.24
CA ILE A 8 4.61 -17.81 51.73
C ILE A 8 4.13 -17.00 50.53
N LEU A 9 4.34 -17.52 49.32
CA LEU A 9 3.78 -16.97 48.09
C LEU A 9 2.34 -17.47 47.94
N VAL A 10 1.36 -16.69 48.41
CA VAL A 10 -0.05 -16.91 48.09
C VAL A 10 -0.30 -16.35 46.69
N LEU A 11 -0.27 -17.22 45.68
CA LEU A 11 -0.77 -16.92 44.34
C LEU A 11 -2.30 -16.85 44.40
N ALA A 12 -2.83 -15.63 44.51
CA ALA A 12 -4.23 -15.33 44.28
C ALA A 12 -4.54 -15.48 42.79
N PHE A 13 -5.02 -16.67 42.41
CA PHE A 13 -5.66 -16.92 41.12
C PHE A 13 -7.10 -16.40 41.19
N VAL A 14 -7.33 -15.17 40.71
CA VAL A 14 -8.67 -14.60 40.54
C VAL A 14 -8.79 -14.02 39.13
N GLY A 15 -9.71 -14.59 38.34
CA GLY A 15 -10.21 -14.07 37.06
C GLY A 15 -9.24 -14.27 35.87
N ILE A 16 -9.63 -14.71 34.68
CA ILE A 16 -10.89 -14.55 33.96
C ILE A 16 -11.05 -15.77 33.05
N SER A 17 -11.94 -16.71 33.40
CA SER A 17 -12.40 -17.77 32.49
C SER A 17 -13.69 -17.29 31.83
N GLY A 18 -13.51 -16.41 30.86
CA GLY A 18 -14.55 -15.90 29.97
C GLY A 18 -14.07 -15.93 28.52
N ILE A 19 -13.39 -17.01 28.12
CA ILE A 19 -13.16 -17.27 26.70
C ILE A 19 -14.52 -17.71 26.16
N SER A 20 -15.29 -16.74 25.67
CA SER A 20 -16.35 -17.01 24.72
C SER A 20 -15.75 -17.90 23.64
N SER A 21 -16.23 -19.14 23.55
CA SER A 21 -15.93 -20.03 22.44
C SER A 21 -16.43 -19.34 21.17
N VAL A 22 -15.56 -18.54 20.56
CA VAL A 22 -15.72 -18.14 19.16
C VAL A 22 -15.70 -19.47 18.44
N LYS A 23 -16.88 -19.96 18.03
CA LYS A 23 -16.98 -21.04 17.06
C LYS A 23 -15.99 -20.67 15.97
N SER A 24 -15.01 -21.53 15.69
CA SER A 24 -14.18 -21.39 14.51
C SER A 24 -15.13 -21.43 13.33
N VAL A 25 -15.61 -20.26 12.92
CA VAL A 25 -16.26 -20.07 11.65
C VAL A 25 -15.20 -20.61 10.69
N THR A 26 -15.49 -21.72 10.02
CA THR A 26 -14.80 -22.06 8.77
C THR A 26 -14.94 -20.80 7.94
N THR A 27 -13.90 -19.97 7.96
CA THR A 27 -13.97 -18.62 7.44
C THR A 27 -14.23 -18.83 5.96
N PRO A 28 -15.40 -18.42 5.44
CA PRO A 28 -15.56 -18.37 4.00
C PRO A 28 -14.35 -17.58 3.45
N PHE A 29 -13.96 -17.79 2.21
CA PHE A 29 -12.86 -17.06 1.56
C PHE A 29 -11.41 -17.51 1.86
N SER A 30 -11.14 -18.37 2.85
CA SER A 30 -9.74 -18.76 3.15
C SER A 30 -9.08 -19.55 2.02
N GLU A 31 -9.85 -20.39 1.30
CA GLU A 31 -9.35 -21.18 0.17
C GLU A 31 -8.70 -20.32 -0.92
N SER A 32 -9.28 -19.16 -1.27
CA SER A 32 -8.69 -18.25 -2.26
C SER A 32 -7.37 -17.62 -1.77
N ALA A 33 -7.29 -17.28 -0.49
CA ALA A 33 -6.08 -16.72 0.11
C ALA A 33 -4.98 -17.78 0.27
N GLU A 34 -5.34 -18.99 0.71
CA GLU A 34 -4.43 -20.15 0.80
C GLU A 34 -3.88 -20.53 -0.57
N LYS A 35 -4.74 -20.58 -1.58
CA LYS A 35 -4.35 -20.83 -2.96
C LYS A 35 -3.42 -19.74 -3.50
N PHE A 36 -3.68 -18.47 -3.19
CA PHE A 36 -2.77 -17.39 -3.56
C PHE A 36 -1.39 -17.58 -2.92
N LEU A 37 -1.32 -17.89 -1.62
CA LEU A 37 -0.05 -18.20 -0.95
C LEU A 37 0.67 -19.35 -1.64
N GLU A 38 -0.01 -20.48 -1.89
CA GLU A 38 0.58 -21.66 -2.53
C GLU A 38 1.17 -21.32 -3.90
N LEU A 39 0.42 -20.60 -4.74
CA LEU A 39 0.83 -20.28 -6.11
C LEU A 39 1.98 -19.26 -6.17
N HIS A 40 2.09 -18.34 -5.21
CA HIS A 40 3.06 -17.24 -5.27
C HIS A 40 4.31 -17.44 -4.40
N GLN A 41 4.43 -18.57 -3.68
CA GLN A 41 5.62 -18.89 -2.86
C GLN A 41 6.94 -19.01 -3.64
N GLU A 42 6.86 -19.33 -4.94
CA GLU A 42 8.05 -19.34 -5.80
C GLU A 42 8.48 -17.93 -6.19
N ALA A 43 7.50 -17.07 -6.44
CA ALA A 43 7.65 -15.69 -6.89
C ALA A 43 8.12 -14.76 -5.78
N ILE A 44 7.50 -14.90 -4.61
CA ILE A 44 7.66 -14.06 -3.44
C ILE A 44 8.32 -14.90 -2.37
N THR A 45 9.64 -14.77 -2.25
CA THR A 45 10.45 -15.62 -1.36
C THR A 45 10.08 -15.48 0.11
N SER A 46 9.58 -14.31 0.52
CA SER A 46 9.07 -14.06 1.88
C SER A 46 7.91 -15.00 2.24
N LEU A 47 7.06 -15.36 1.26
CA LEU A 47 5.91 -16.25 1.44
C LEU A 47 6.26 -17.73 1.66
N ARG A 48 7.50 -18.17 1.41
CA ARG A 48 7.86 -19.59 1.56
C ARG A 48 7.66 -20.05 3.00
N GLY A 49 6.76 -21.01 3.19
CA GLY A 49 6.37 -21.51 4.52
C GLY A 49 5.54 -20.53 5.34
N ALA A 50 4.97 -19.50 4.71
CA ALA A 50 4.02 -18.61 5.34
C ALA A 50 2.62 -19.25 5.39
N GLU A 51 1.84 -18.83 6.39
CA GLU A 51 0.46 -19.27 6.62
C GLU A 51 -0.45 -18.07 6.87
N LEU A 52 -1.77 -18.28 6.78
CA LEU A 52 -2.73 -17.23 7.11
C LEU A 52 -2.82 -17.04 8.63
N ALA A 53 -2.84 -15.79 9.05
CA ALA A 53 -3.22 -15.36 10.39
C ALA A 53 -4.72 -15.01 10.46
N SER A 54 -5.17 -14.58 11.64
CA SER A 54 -6.57 -14.23 11.91
C SER A 54 -7.12 -13.25 10.86
N PRO A 55 -8.26 -13.56 10.22
CA PRO A 55 -8.90 -12.65 9.30
C PRO A 55 -9.74 -11.58 10.02
N MET A 56 -9.95 -10.46 9.34
CA MET A 56 -10.90 -9.42 9.73
C MET A 56 -11.72 -8.96 8.53
N VAL A 57 -13.02 -8.77 8.73
CA VAL A 57 -13.91 -8.20 7.71
C VAL A 57 -13.75 -6.69 7.71
N TYR A 58 -13.40 -6.12 6.56
CA TYR A 58 -13.38 -4.67 6.38
C TYR A 58 -14.62 -4.25 5.61
N LYS A 59 -15.22 -3.15 6.05
CA LYS A 59 -16.47 -2.61 5.52
C LYS A 59 -16.19 -1.49 4.51
N ASN A 60 -17.19 -1.09 3.74
CA ASN A 60 -17.17 0.20 3.07
C ASN A 60 -17.56 1.32 4.06
N LYS A 61 -17.50 2.57 3.60
CA LYS A 61 -17.86 3.73 4.44
C LYS A 61 -19.33 3.76 4.90
N ASP A 62 -20.22 2.99 4.26
CA ASP A 62 -21.63 2.87 4.64
C ASP A 62 -21.87 1.67 5.59
N GLY A 63 -20.81 1.03 6.07
CA GLY A 63 -20.88 -0.08 7.03
C GLY A 63 -21.18 -1.46 6.45
N LYS A 64 -21.14 -1.63 5.12
CA LYS A 64 -21.37 -2.91 4.43
C LYS A 64 -20.06 -3.69 4.28
N ASP A 65 -20.07 -4.98 4.57
CA ASP A 65 -18.92 -5.87 4.38
C ASP A 65 -18.43 -5.82 2.93
N ARG A 66 -17.11 -5.67 2.74
CA ARG A 66 -16.51 -5.43 1.42
C ARG A 66 -15.37 -6.37 1.08
N VAL A 67 -14.47 -6.58 2.03
CA VAL A 67 -13.35 -7.51 1.87
C VAL A 67 -13.10 -8.27 3.16
N ILE A 68 -12.41 -9.39 3.04
CA ILE A 68 -11.75 -10.04 4.17
C ILE A 68 -10.26 -9.85 4.01
N VAL A 69 -9.63 -9.31 5.05
CA VAL A 69 -8.18 -9.11 5.13
C VAL A 69 -7.61 -10.21 6.02
N TYR A 70 -6.75 -11.04 5.44
CA TYR A 70 -5.97 -12.03 6.15
C TYR A 70 -4.60 -11.45 6.45
N GLY A 71 -4.11 -11.56 7.68
CA GLY A 71 -2.68 -11.44 7.93
C GLY A 71 -1.94 -12.62 7.30
N VAL A 72 -0.71 -12.41 6.86
CA VAL A 72 0.20 -13.47 6.43
C VAL A 72 1.30 -13.55 7.47
N LYS A 73 1.52 -14.73 8.05
CA LYS A 73 2.52 -14.93 9.10
C LYS A 73 3.54 -16.00 8.75
N LYS A 74 4.75 -15.83 9.29
CA LYS A 74 5.84 -16.80 9.18
C LYS A 74 6.60 -16.81 10.51
N ASN A 75 6.73 -17.99 11.12
CA ASN A 75 7.34 -18.15 12.45
C ASN A 75 6.73 -17.22 13.52
N GLU A 76 5.39 -17.08 13.55
CA GLU A 76 4.61 -16.17 14.41
C GLU A 76 4.78 -14.65 14.14
N GLU A 77 5.62 -14.25 13.20
CA GLU A 77 5.74 -12.84 12.77
C GLU A 77 4.77 -12.55 11.62
N ILE A 78 4.06 -11.41 11.67
CA ILE A 78 3.22 -10.94 10.56
C ILE A 78 4.13 -10.32 9.50
N ILE A 79 4.18 -10.94 8.31
CA ILE A 79 5.03 -10.53 7.19
C ILE A 79 4.26 -9.84 6.06
N GLY A 80 2.93 -9.78 6.15
CA GLY A 80 2.11 -9.20 5.09
C GLY A 80 0.62 -9.36 5.29
N ARG A 81 -0.13 -9.08 4.23
CA ARG A 81 -1.58 -9.22 4.17
C ARG A 81 -2.06 -9.70 2.81
N ILE A 82 -3.16 -10.44 2.79
CA ILE A 82 -3.93 -10.78 1.58
C ILE A 82 -5.33 -10.21 1.72
N VAL A 83 -5.80 -9.53 0.68
CA VAL A 83 -7.15 -8.96 0.63
C VAL A 83 -8.00 -9.74 -0.37
N VAL A 84 -9.11 -10.29 0.11
CA VAL A 84 -10.07 -11.06 -0.71
C VAL A 84 -11.40 -10.30 -0.75
N ASN A 85 -12.05 -10.21 -1.91
CA ASN A 85 -13.37 -9.60 -1.98
C ASN A 85 -14.42 -10.39 -1.16
N TYR A 86 -15.42 -9.69 -0.65
CA TYR A 86 -16.54 -10.29 0.09
C TYR A 86 -17.65 -10.76 -0.86
N ASP A 87 -17.32 -11.61 -1.85
CA ASP A 87 -18.30 -12.31 -2.71
C ASP A 87 -18.25 -13.82 -2.48
N VAL A 88 -19.20 -14.33 -1.69
CA VAL A 88 -19.26 -15.75 -1.28
C VAL A 88 -19.31 -16.69 -2.49
N LYS A 89 -19.78 -16.22 -3.66
CA LYS A 89 -19.89 -17.05 -4.87
C LYS A 89 -18.61 -17.07 -5.71
N SER A 90 -17.81 -16.01 -5.63
CA SER A 90 -16.61 -15.83 -6.46
C SER A 90 -15.52 -15.08 -5.69
N PRO A 91 -14.91 -15.71 -4.68
CA PRO A 91 -13.86 -15.11 -3.88
C PRO A 91 -12.57 -14.95 -4.70
N ILE A 92 -12.15 -13.71 -4.95
CA ILE A 92 -10.94 -13.33 -5.70
C ILE A 92 -9.97 -12.55 -4.81
N VAL A 93 -8.67 -12.81 -5.00
CA VAL A 93 -7.61 -12.04 -4.35
C VAL A 93 -7.36 -10.76 -5.12
N LEU A 94 -7.49 -9.64 -4.43
CA LEU A 94 -7.40 -8.29 -4.99
C LEU A 94 -6.00 -7.71 -4.82
N GLU A 95 -5.41 -7.95 -3.64
CA GLU A 95 -4.14 -7.37 -3.20
C GLU A 95 -3.37 -8.39 -2.37
N PHE A 96 -2.05 -8.39 -2.54
CA PHE A 96 -1.10 -8.82 -1.53
C PHE A 96 -0.10 -7.69 -1.28
N ALA A 97 0.25 -7.45 -0.02
CA ALA A 97 1.28 -6.49 0.37
C ALA A 97 2.17 -7.08 1.46
N GLU A 98 3.47 -6.77 1.42
CA GLU A 98 4.49 -7.18 2.42
C GLU A 98 4.48 -6.29 3.66
N SER A 99 3.30 -5.80 4.06
CA SER A 99 3.11 -5.08 5.32
C SER A 99 1.90 -5.58 6.09
N ALA A 100 2.02 -5.57 7.42
CA ALA A 100 1.01 -6.07 8.32
C ALA A 100 -0.33 -5.33 8.11
N PRO A 101 -1.48 -6.04 8.15
CA PRO A 101 -2.75 -5.37 8.02
C PRO A 101 -3.05 -4.52 9.27
N PRO A 102 -3.74 -3.38 9.13
CA PRO A 102 -4.01 -2.47 10.24
C PRO A 102 -4.57 -3.14 11.50
N HIS A 103 -5.48 -4.11 11.36
CA HIS A 103 -6.15 -4.78 12.48
C HIS A 103 -5.25 -5.67 13.34
N LEU A 104 -4.03 -5.97 12.89
CA LEU A 104 -3.02 -6.71 13.67
C LEU A 104 -1.99 -5.78 14.33
N LEU A 105 -2.19 -4.46 14.25
CA LEU A 105 -1.33 -3.43 14.82
C LEU A 105 -2.06 -2.67 15.94
N ASP A 106 -1.30 -2.00 16.83
CA ASP A 106 -1.89 -1.15 17.88
C ASP A 106 -2.32 0.21 17.31
N ILE A 107 -3.48 0.22 16.65
CA ILE A 107 -4.03 1.43 16.04
C ILE A 107 -4.37 2.48 17.10
N LYS A 108 -4.73 2.07 18.32
CA LYS A 108 -5.11 3.02 19.37
C LYS A 108 -3.90 3.82 19.80
N GLU A 109 -2.74 3.17 19.94
CA GLU A 109 -1.46 3.83 20.19
C GLU A 109 -1.09 4.78 19.04
N GLU A 110 -1.20 4.32 17.78
CA GLU A 110 -0.88 5.14 16.61
C GLU A 110 -1.74 6.42 16.54
N VAL A 111 -3.05 6.28 16.78
CA VAL A 111 -3.99 7.42 16.79
C VAL A 111 -3.72 8.35 17.97
N LEU A 112 -3.42 7.83 19.16
CA LEU A 112 -3.03 8.66 20.31
C LEU A 112 -1.78 9.49 20.04
N ASN A 113 -0.79 8.91 19.37
CA ASN A 113 0.46 9.62 19.04
C ASN A 113 0.27 10.71 17.99
N LYS A 114 -0.73 10.59 17.13
CA LYS A 114 -1.04 11.56 16.05
C LYS A 114 -2.09 12.59 16.43
N THR A 115 -2.75 12.43 17.57
CA THR A 115 -3.82 13.33 18.01
C THR A 115 -3.45 14.11 19.26
N SER A 116 -3.96 15.32 19.39
CA SER A 116 -3.87 16.10 20.64
C SER A 116 -4.90 15.66 21.69
N LEU A 117 -5.43 14.43 21.60
CA LEU A 117 -6.46 13.94 22.50
C LEU A 117 -5.90 13.81 23.92
N GLU A 118 -6.75 14.09 24.91
CA GLU A 118 -6.35 13.96 26.30
C GLU A 118 -6.06 12.49 26.64
N LYS A 119 -5.00 12.23 27.43
CA LYS A 119 -4.58 10.89 27.87
C LYS A 119 -5.67 10.08 28.60
N ASN A 120 -6.79 10.69 28.97
CA ASN A 120 -7.89 10.08 29.71
C ASN A 120 -9.07 9.65 28.81
N MET A 121 -8.97 9.81 27.50
CA MET A 121 -9.99 9.35 26.56
C MET A 121 -9.87 7.84 26.32
N ALA A 122 -11.01 7.16 26.17
CA ALA A 122 -11.07 5.75 25.85
C ALA A 122 -11.57 5.56 24.42
N PHE A 123 -10.97 4.63 23.67
CA PHE A 123 -11.42 4.27 22.32
C PHE A 123 -12.29 3.02 22.34
N GLY A 124 -13.36 3.06 21.54
CA GLY A 124 -14.18 1.90 21.21
C GLY A 124 -13.41 0.83 20.42
N ASN A 125 -14.13 -0.15 19.91
CA ASN A 125 -13.55 -1.13 19.00
C ASN A 125 -13.35 -0.48 17.61
N PRO A 126 -12.18 -0.64 16.97
CA PRO A 126 -11.94 -0.11 15.65
C PRO A 126 -12.84 -0.80 14.63
N GLU A 127 -13.45 0.00 13.76
CA GLU A 127 -14.08 -0.48 12.53
C GLU A 127 -13.18 -0.15 11.34
N PHE A 128 -12.88 -1.17 10.54
CA PHE A 128 -11.98 -1.03 9.40
C PHE A 128 -12.78 -0.76 8.14
N ILE A 129 -12.38 0.29 7.44
CA ILE A 129 -12.97 0.70 6.18
C ILE A 129 -11.95 0.40 5.08
N TYR A 130 -12.32 -0.50 4.19
CA TYR A 130 -11.59 -0.76 2.95
C TYR A 130 -12.23 0.01 1.82
N VAL A 131 -11.42 0.86 1.21
CA VAL A 131 -11.81 1.63 0.04
C VAL A 131 -11.34 0.91 -1.22
N PHE A 132 -10.04 0.60 -1.29
CA PHE A 132 -9.36 0.07 -2.46
C PHE A 132 -8.00 -0.51 -2.03
N PRO A 133 -7.27 -1.28 -2.87
CA PRO A 133 -5.92 -1.67 -2.54
C PRO A 133 -5.06 -0.50 -2.06
N LEU A 134 -4.34 -0.72 -0.96
CA LEU A 134 -3.53 0.33 -0.32
C LEU A 134 -4.32 1.51 0.26
N LEU A 135 -5.65 1.51 0.30
CA LEU A 135 -6.42 2.61 0.89
C LEU A 135 -7.31 2.11 2.03
N TYR A 136 -6.82 2.34 3.24
CA TYR A 136 -7.44 1.88 4.47
C TYR A 136 -7.77 3.05 5.39
N PHE A 137 -8.98 3.04 5.94
CA PHE A 137 -9.40 3.97 6.98
C PHE A 137 -9.82 3.17 8.22
N VAL A 138 -9.63 3.76 9.40
CA VAL A 138 -10.09 3.20 10.66
C VAL A 138 -11.05 4.17 11.31
N HIS A 139 -12.27 3.72 11.57
CA HIS A 139 -13.26 4.44 12.35
C HIS A 139 -13.14 4.05 13.83
N LEU A 140 -13.05 5.06 14.70
CA LEU A 140 -12.92 4.92 16.14
C LEU A 140 -13.90 5.84 16.87
N ASN A 141 -14.76 5.24 17.69
CA ASN A 141 -15.56 6.00 18.66
C ASN A 141 -14.68 6.44 19.83
N VAL A 142 -14.69 7.72 20.18
CA VAL A 142 -13.97 8.28 21.34
C VAL A 142 -14.93 8.54 22.48
N TYR A 143 -14.56 8.11 23.69
CA TYR A 143 -15.36 8.26 24.90
C TYR A 143 -14.62 9.08 25.97
N ASN A 144 -15.34 9.99 26.61
CA ASN A 144 -14.93 10.67 27.84
C ASN A 144 -15.87 10.23 28.98
N LYS A 145 -15.33 9.57 30.01
CA LYS A 145 -16.12 9.06 31.15
C LYS A 145 -17.38 8.30 30.72
N ASN A 146 -17.24 7.42 29.72
CA ASN A 146 -18.30 6.57 29.13
C ASN A 146 -19.37 7.32 28.31
N GLN A 147 -19.19 8.62 28.05
CA GLN A 147 -20.02 9.35 27.08
C GLN A 147 -19.26 9.44 25.76
N ALA A 148 -19.90 9.04 24.66
CA ALA A 148 -19.33 9.23 23.33
C ALA A 148 -19.19 10.74 23.06
N VAL A 149 -17.99 11.17 22.69
CA VAL A 149 -17.68 12.59 22.50
C VAL A 149 -17.36 12.93 21.05
N GLU A 150 -16.78 12.00 20.30
CA GLU A 150 -16.29 12.26 18.95
C GLU A 150 -16.13 10.94 18.16
N ASP A 151 -16.38 11.01 16.85
CA ASP A 151 -16.05 9.96 15.89
C ASP A 151 -14.78 10.36 15.15
N ILE A 152 -13.75 9.52 15.22
CA ILE A 152 -12.48 9.75 14.54
C ILE A 152 -12.37 8.80 13.36
N TYR A 153 -12.01 9.34 12.21
CA TYR A 153 -11.57 8.57 11.06
C TYR A 153 -10.07 8.77 10.88
N PHE A 154 -9.32 7.69 10.91
CA PHE A 154 -7.87 7.69 10.73
C PHE A 154 -7.54 7.14 9.36
N PHE A 155 -6.93 7.96 8.51
CA PHE A 155 -6.38 7.51 7.24
C PHE A 155 -5.06 6.78 7.52
N TRP A 156 -5.10 5.45 7.41
CA TRP A 156 -4.00 4.58 7.83
C TRP A 156 -2.72 4.80 7.04
N ASN A 157 -2.83 5.11 5.76
CA ASN A 157 -1.68 5.22 4.86
C ASN A 157 -0.89 6.51 5.09
N GLU A 158 -1.59 7.65 5.22
CA GLU A 158 -0.95 8.95 5.49
C GLU A 158 -0.77 9.25 6.99
N LYS A 159 -1.21 8.33 7.86
CA LYS A 159 -1.12 8.45 9.33
C LYS A 159 -1.71 9.77 9.86
N ARG A 160 -2.89 10.15 9.37
CA ARG A 160 -3.58 11.40 9.76
C ARG A 160 -5.05 11.21 10.04
N ILE A 161 -5.60 12.16 10.80
CA ILE A 161 -7.04 12.25 11.06
C ILE A 161 -7.73 12.89 9.86
N VAL A 162 -8.88 12.32 9.52
CA VAL A 162 -9.76 12.78 8.47
C VAL A 162 -11.20 12.79 8.98
N THR A 163 -12.10 13.40 8.22
CA THR A 163 -13.54 13.36 8.45
C THR A 163 -14.19 12.28 7.58
N LEU A 164 -15.41 11.87 7.91
CA LEU A 164 -16.16 10.90 7.07
C LEU A 164 -16.32 11.41 5.62
N THR A 165 -16.45 12.72 5.42
CA THR A 165 -16.58 13.34 4.08
C THR A 165 -15.29 13.31 3.27
N ASP A 166 -14.14 13.12 3.93
CA ASP A 166 -12.86 12.92 3.26
C ASP A 166 -12.71 11.46 2.79
N ILE A 167 -13.50 10.53 3.33
CA ILE A 167 -13.52 9.14 2.87
C ILE A 167 -14.31 9.09 1.56
N PRO A 168 -13.71 8.62 0.46
CA PRO A 168 -14.37 8.69 -0.84
C PRO A 168 -15.61 7.79 -0.90
N ASP A 169 -16.69 8.31 -1.47
CA ASP A 169 -17.84 7.52 -1.92
C ASP A 169 -17.43 6.55 -3.03
N PHE A 170 -17.66 5.25 -2.81
CA PHE A 170 -17.59 4.25 -3.88
C PHE A 170 -19.01 3.81 -4.22
N PRO A 171 -19.52 4.09 -5.43
CA PRO A 171 -20.88 3.74 -5.81
C PRO A 171 -21.07 2.23 -5.70
N ILE A 172 -22.02 1.80 -4.86
CA ILE A 172 -22.45 0.41 -4.80
C ILE A 172 -23.14 0.11 -6.12
N LEU A 173 -22.42 -0.51 -7.05
CA LEU A 173 -23.02 -0.92 -8.32
C LEU A 173 -23.92 -2.12 -8.05
N ALA A 174 -25.22 -1.84 -8.00
CA ALA A 174 -26.26 -2.84 -8.06
C ALA A 174 -26.25 -3.46 -9.46
N ASN A 175 -25.67 -4.66 -9.56
CA ASN A 175 -25.51 -5.47 -10.76
C ASN A 175 -24.41 -5.00 -11.70
N ASP A 176 -23.37 -5.82 -11.83
CA ASP A 176 -22.90 -6.29 -13.14
C ASP A 176 -22.07 -7.56 -12.95
N LYS A 177 -22.33 -8.54 -13.80
CA LYS A 177 -21.64 -9.84 -13.78
C LYS A 177 -20.15 -9.61 -14.03
N LEU A 178 -19.31 -10.20 -13.16
CA LEU A 178 -17.87 -10.29 -13.38
C LEU A 178 -17.59 -10.87 -14.78
N PRO A 179 -16.68 -10.28 -15.58
CA PRO A 179 -16.11 -11.00 -16.70
C PRO A 179 -15.37 -12.21 -16.13
N LEU A 180 -15.88 -13.41 -16.41
CA LEU A 180 -15.12 -14.64 -16.23
C LEU A 180 -13.93 -14.57 -17.19
N MET A 181 -12.79 -14.12 -16.68
CA MET A 181 -11.53 -14.13 -17.42
C MET A 181 -11.04 -15.57 -17.60
N GLU A 182 -10.69 -15.88 -18.84
CA GLU A 182 -10.06 -17.12 -19.27
C GLU A 182 -8.75 -17.38 -18.50
N GLN A 183 -8.54 -18.64 -18.13
CA GLN A 183 -7.25 -19.14 -17.66
C GLN A 183 -6.22 -19.01 -18.80
N ALA A 184 -5.39 -17.97 -18.74
CA ALA A 184 -4.18 -17.88 -19.55
C ALA A 184 -3.15 -18.90 -19.03
N THR A 185 -3.20 -20.12 -19.54
CA THR A 185 -2.15 -21.13 -19.33
C THR A 185 -0.95 -20.86 -20.25
N SER A 186 -0.14 -19.86 -19.87
CA SER A 186 1.34 -19.82 -19.94
C SER A 186 1.82 -18.42 -19.53
N GLY A 187 1.67 -18.05 -18.25
CA GLY A 187 2.02 -16.70 -17.81
C GLY A 187 3.52 -16.45 -17.68
N SER A 188 3.91 -15.20 -17.82
CA SER A 188 5.25 -14.64 -17.57
C SER A 188 5.27 -13.87 -16.24
N TYR A 189 6.46 -13.68 -15.67
CA TYR A 189 6.69 -12.95 -14.43
C TYR A 189 8.03 -12.21 -14.49
N LYS A 190 8.07 -10.96 -14.03
CA LYS A 190 9.32 -10.19 -13.89
C LYS A 190 9.16 -9.11 -12.82
N ILE A 191 10.17 -8.96 -11.96
CA ILE A 191 10.29 -7.86 -10.99
C ILE A 191 11.68 -7.24 -11.10
N LEU A 192 11.73 -5.92 -11.03
CA LEU A 192 12.93 -5.10 -10.95
C LEU A 192 13.28 -4.84 -9.47
N TYR A 193 13.97 -5.80 -8.83
CA TYR A 193 14.26 -5.75 -7.39
C TYR A 193 15.15 -4.58 -6.96
N ASP A 194 15.93 -4.02 -7.88
CA ASP A 194 16.86 -2.93 -7.58
C ASP A 194 16.17 -1.55 -7.48
N VAL A 195 14.88 -1.46 -7.86
CA VAL A 195 14.07 -0.26 -7.65
C VAL A 195 13.94 -0.03 -6.13
N PRO A 196 14.41 1.11 -5.60
CA PRO A 196 14.32 1.40 -4.18
C PRO A 196 12.87 1.57 -3.74
N ASP A 197 12.66 1.43 -2.43
CA ASP A 197 11.36 1.57 -1.78
C ASP A 197 11.39 2.80 -0.86
N TYR A 198 11.57 3.98 -1.46
CA TYR A 198 11.54 5.22 -0.71
C TYR A 198 10.13 5.51 -0.22
N THR A 199 10.02 6.22 0.91
CA THR A 199 8.74 6.46 1.59
C THR A 199 8.45 7.97 1.70
N THR A 200 7.16 8.33 1.71
CA THR A 200 6.67 9.68 1.96
C THR A 200 6.92 10.14 3.40
N SER A 201 7.16 9.19 4.32
CA SER A 201 7.28 9.44 5.76
C SER A 201 8.62 10.04 6.20
N THR A 202 9.63 10.04 5.34
CA THR A 202 11.00 10.42 5.71
C THR A 202 11.28 11.92 5.60
N ASN A 203 10.32 12.71 5.10
CA ASN A 203 10.43 14.16 5.04
C ASN A 203 9.09 14.86 5.40
N ASN A 204 9.17 16.12 5.80
CA ASN A 204 7.99 16.92 6.19
C ASN A 204 7.26 17.53 4.98
N LEU A 205 7.32 16.91 3.81
CA LEU A 205 6.68 17.42 2.59
C LEU A 205 5.26 16.88 2.46
N CYS A 206 4.33 17.77 2.14
CA CYS A 206 2.95 17.42 1.81
C CYS A 206 2.84 16.87 0.39
N ASN A 207 1.88 15.96 0.15
CA ASN A 207 1.50 15.42 -1.16
C ASN A 207 2.68 14.95 -2.04
N ASN A 208 3.69 14.35 -1.42
CA ASN A 208 4.95 13.96 -2.06
C ASN A 208 4.91 12.57 -2.74
N CYS A 209 3.74 11.98 -3.01
CA CYS A 209 3.64 10.69 -3.70
C CYS A 209 4.27 10.71 -5.10
N GLY A 210 4.06 11.79 -5.87
CA GLY A 210 4.73 11.98 -7.17
C GLY A 210 6.26 12.04 -7.02
N PRO A 211 6.80 12.93 -6.18
CA PRO A 211 8.23 12.99 -5.89
C PRO A 211 8.84 11.66 -5.43
N VAL A 212 8.17 10.91 -4.56
CA VAL A 212 8.61 9.59 -4.11
C VAL A 212 8.61 8.59 -5.28
N ALA A 213 7.55 8.52 -6.07
CA ALA A 213 7.50 7.61 -7.21
C ALA A 213 8.57 7.96 -8.26
N GLY A 214 8.83 9.24 -8.51
CA GLY A 214 9.92 9.70 -9.37
C GLY A 214 11.30 9.40 -8.79
N ALA A 215 11.48 9.53 -7.47
CA ALA A 215 12.72 9.20 -6.79
C ALA A 215 13.03 7.70 -6.90
N ASN A 216 12.01 6.84 -6.80
CA ASN A 216 12.18 5.40 -7.02
C ASN A 216 12.69 5.09 -8.44
N ILE A 217 12.12 5.75 -9.45
CA ILE A 217 12.54 5.59 -10.86
C ILE A 217 13.98 6.07 -11.06
N LEU A 218 14.36 7.24 -10.55
CA LEU A 218 15.72 7.77 -10.69
C LEU A 218 16.75 6.99 -9.88
N GLY A 219 16.39 6.51 -8.68
CA GLY A 219 17.25 5.66 -7.87
C GLY A 219 17.53 4.32 -8.53
N TYR A 220 16.56 3.74 -9.25
CA TYR A 220 16.79 2.57 -10.10
C TYR A 220 17.82 2.87 -11.19
N TRP A 221 17.63 3.95 -11.96
CA TRP A 221 18.57 4.28 -13.03
C TRP A 221 19.98 4.59 -12.51
N HIS A 222 20.09 5.23 -11.34
CA HIS A 222 21.38 5.47 -10.68
C HIS A 222 22.15 4.17 -10.46
N LYS A 223 21.50 3.15 -9.87
CA LYS A 223 22.09 1.83 -9.62
C LYS A 223 22.43 1.07 -10.91
N HIS A 224 21.79 1.41 -12.02
CA HIS A 224 21.98 0.80 -13.33
C HIS A 224 22.96 1.57 -14.24
N GLY A 225 23.86 2.36 -13.65
CA GLY A 225 24.98 2.99 -14.35
C GLY A 225 24.70 4.39 -14.87
N TYR A 226 23.52 4.94 -14.61
CA TYR A 226 23.21 6.35 -14.86
C TYR A 226 23.49 7.15 -13.59
N TYR A 227 24.78 7.21 -13.24
CA TYR A 227 25.24 7.83 -12.00
C TYR A 227 24.76 9.29 -11.86
N TYR A 228 24.78 9.80 -10.64
CA TYR A 228 24.46 11.20 -10.32
C TYR A 228 23.02 11.66 -10.56
N LEU A 229 22.08 10.74 -10.77
CA LEU A 229 20.64 11.04 -10.64
C LEU A 229 20.20 11.24 -9.19
N GLN A 230 21.05 10.83 -8.25
CA GLN A 230 20.94 11.01 -6.81
C GLN A 230 22.35 11.02 -6.23
N HIS A 231 22.50 11.45 -4.98
CA HIS A 231 23.77 11.34 -4.25
C HIS A 231 23.92 9.95 -3.61
N ASP A 232 25.15 9.45 -3.52
CA ASP A 232 25.46 8.14 -2.92
C ASP A 232 24.98 8.03 -1.46
N TRP A 233 24.98 9.14 -0.70
CA TRP A 233 24.47 9.16 0.67
C TRP A 233 22.95 9.17 0.75
N ASP A 234 22.29 9.58 -0.34
CA ASP A 234 20.84 9.68 -0.43
C ASP A 234 20.20 8.33 -0.84
N GLU A 235 20.97 7.39 -1.41
CA GLU A 235 20.45 6.09 -1.88
C GLU A 235 19.70 5.27 -0.81
N SER A 236 19.98 5.53 0.47
CA SER A 236 19.39 4.77 1.58
C SER A 236 17.95 5.16 1.88
N ASN A 237 17.54 6.39 1.59
CA ASN A 237 16.23 6.91 1.96
C ASN A 237 15.59 7.89 0.94
N GLY A 238 16.38 8.40 0.00
CA GLY A 238 15.95 9.27 -1.09
C GLY A 238 15.49 10.65 -0.64
N ASN A 239 15.75 11.09 0.59
CA ASN A 239 15.19 12.33 1.13
C ASN A 239 15.59 13.58 0.35
N ASP A 240 16.86 13.70 -0.02
CA ASP A 240 17.34 14.86 -0.75
C ASP A 240 16.75 14.85 -2.17
N LEU A 241 16.75 13.69 -2.84
CA LEU A 241 16.16 13.49 -4.15
C LEU A 241 14.65 13.77 -4.16
N ILE A 242 13.89 13.23 -3.20
CA ILE A 242 12.46 13.48 -3.05
C ILE A 242 12.21 14.98 -2.85
N THR A 243 13.04 15.65 -2.03
CA THR A 243 12.92 17.09 -1.81
C THR A 243 13.17 17.87 -3.09
N CYS A 244 14.21 17.54 -3.85
CA CYS A 244 14.46 18.15 -5.14
C CYS A 244 13.30 17.93 -6.12
N LEU A 245 12.85 16.68 -6.27
CA LEU A 245 11.74 16.33 -7.16
C LEU A 245 10.42 17.00 -6.76
N TRP A 246 10.19 17.25 -5.47
CA TRP A 246 9.03 18.02 -5.02
C TRP A 246 9.02 19.42 -5.64
N TYR A 247 10.17 20.10 -5.64
CA TYR A 247 10.32 21.42 -6.27
C TYR A 247 10.33 21.34 -7.80
N ASP A 248 11.04 20.37 -8.37
CA ASP A 248 11.20 20.21 -9.83
C ASP A 248 9.88 19.84 -10.51
N MET A 249 9.04 19.06 -9.85
CA MET A 249 7.69 18.73 -10.29
C MET A 249 6.64 19.79 -9.88
N ASN A 250 7.06 20.91 -9.28
CA ASN A 250 6.16 21.96 -8.78
C ASN A 250 4.99 21.37 -7.94
N THR A 251 5.32 20.42 -7.08
CA THR A 251 4.38 19.76 -6.17
C THR A 251 3.94 20.77 -5.11
N ASN A 252 2.71 20.67 -4.62
CA ASN A 252 2.25 21.51 -3.51
C ASN A 252 1.18 20.83 -2.65
N CYS A 253 0.93 21.43 -1.49
CA CYS A 253 0.00 20.88 -0.50
C CYS A 253 -1.48 20.94 -0.89
N ILE A 254 -1.85 21.61 -2.00
CA ILE A 254 -3.25 21.80 -2.36
C ILE A 254 -3.70 20.78 -3.40
N TRP A 255 -2.93 20.58 -4.47
CA TRP A 255 -3.28 19.68 -5.58
C TRP A 255 -2.22 18.63 -5.90
N GLY A 256 -1.15 18.53 -5.11
CA GLY A 256 -0.12 17.51 -5.29
C GLY A 256 0.69 17.71 -6.57
N THR A 257 0.99 16.60 -7.25
CA THR A 257 1.84 16.57 -8.46
C THR A 257 0.99 16.27 -9.70
N PRO A 258 0.74 17.25 -10.58
CA PRO A 258 0.06 17.02 -11.86
C PRO A 258 0.87 16.10 -12.79
N ALA A 259 0.21 15.28 -13.62
CA ALA A 259 0.87 14.35 -14.54
C ALA A 259 1.83 15.00 -15.55
N SER A 260 1.53 16.22 -16.02
CA SER A 260 2.49 16.98 -16.83
C SER A 260 3.78 17.27 -16.08
N ASN A 261 3.66 17.61 -14.80
CA ASN A 261 4.78 18.04 -13.99
C ASN A 261 5.56 16.86 -13.41
N PHE A 262 4.91 15.73 -13.16
CA PHE A 262 5.58 14.48 -12.78
C PHE A 262 6.67 14.15 -13.81
N ARG A 263 6.29 14.05 -15.09
CA ARG A 263 7.24 13.81 -16.18
C ARG A 263 8.28 14.90 -16.33
N SER A 264 7.83 16.16 -16.45
CA SER A 264 8.76 17.26 -16.73
C SER A 264 9.73 17.49 -15.57
N GLY A 265 9.30 17.26 -14.33
CA GLY A 265 10.12 17.40 -13.14
C GLY A 265 11.22 16.33 -13.06
N ILE A 266 10.90 15.06 -13.34
CA ILE A 266 11.93 13.99 -13.39
C ILE A 266 12.94 14.29 -14.51
N VAL A 267 12.45 14.66 -15.70
CA VAL A 267 13.31 15.00 -16.85
C VAL A 267 14.17 16.23 -16.56
N TYR A 268 13.61 17.26 -15.94
CA TYR A 268 14.34 18.45 -15.50
C TYR A 268 15.41 18.06 -14.48
N HIS A 269 15.06 17.31 -13.44
CA HIS A 269 16.03 16.85 -12.43
C HIS A 269 17.20 16.10 -13.07
N ALA A 270 16.89 15.08 -13.88
CA ALA A 270 17.87 14.22 -14.53
C ALA A 270 18.77 14.97 -15.53
N ASN A 271 18.26 16.02 -16.19
CA ASN A 271 18.98 16.72 -17.25
C ASN A 271 19.62 18.05 -16.83
N THR A 272 19.16 18.71 -15.75
CA THR A 272 19.56 20.11 -15.46
C THR A 272 20.01 20.38 -14.03
N VAL A 273 19.38 19.77 -13.01
CA VAL A 273 19.68 20.09 -11.60
C VAL A 273 21.10 19.67 -11.25
N HIS A 274 21.54 18.55 -11.81
CA HIS A 274 22.91 18.08 -11.71
C HIS A 274 23.71 18.43 -12.98
N SER A 275 23.68 19.72 -13.36
CA SER A 275 24.23 20.33 -14.60
C SER A 275 25.73 20.10 -14.89
N GLY A 276 26.36 19.13 -14.22
CA GLY A 276 27.78 18.81 -14.27
C GLY A 276 28.14 17.34 -14.43
N TYR A 277 27.25 16.45 -14.88
CA TYR A 277 27.65 15.06 -15.18
C TYR A 277 27.61 14.75 -16.69
N LEU A 278 28.38 15.60 -17.40
CA LEU A 278 29.08 15.32 -18.66
C LEU A 278 28.27 15.12 -19.95
N GLY A 279 26.95 15.35 -19.97
CA GLY A 279 26.17 15.20 -21.21
C GLY A 279 26.26 13.79 -21.83
N ILE A 280 26.49 12.77 -20.98
CA ILE A 280 26.71 11.38 -21.41
C ILE A 280 25.39 10.70 -21.76
N TYR A 281 24.30 11.13 -21.14
CA TYR A 281 22.96 10.59 -21.34
C TYR A 281 21.94 11.73 -21.25
N HIS A 282 20.84 11.59 -21.99
CA HIS A 282 19.73 12.53 -21.98
C HIS A 282 18.46 11.79 -21.60
N PHE A 283 17.76 12.19 -20.55
CA PHE A 283 16.50 11.56 -20.19
C PHE A 283 15.35 12.11 -21.02
N SER A 284 14.53 11.20 -21.54
CA SER A 284 13.27 11.48 -22.22
C SER A 284 12.10 10.92 -21.42
N ALA A 285 10.91 11.46 -21.68
CA ALA A 285 9.68 10.97 -21.07
C ALA A 285 8.57 10.78 -22.09
N GLY A 286 7.69 9.84 -21.81
CA GLY A 286 6.45 9.61 -22.53
C GLY A 286 5.31 9.40 -21.55
N GLY A 287 4.09 9.29 -22.05
CA GLY A 287 3.00 8.80 -21.23
C GLY A 287 1.85 8.24 -22.06
N ASN A 288 1.07 7.37 -21.44
CA ASN A 288 -0.16 6.81 -22.02
C ASN A 288 -1.31 7.06 -21.04
N SER A 289 -2.32 7.82 -21.46
CA SER A 289 -3.51 8.10 -20.63
C SER A 289 -4.52 6.94 -20.60
N TYR A 290 -4.31 5.90 -21.40
CA TYR A 290 -5.16 4.70 -21.45
C TYR A 290 -4.28 3.45 -21.57
N PRO A 291 -3.50 3.13 -20.52
CA PRO A 291 -2.59 2.00 -20.57
C PRO A 291 -3.31 0.66 -20.54
N GLU A 292 -2.74 -0.31 -21.23
CA GLU A 292 -3.13 -1.71 -21.16
C GLU A 292 -2.11 -2.52 -20.33
N PHE A 293 -2.50 -3.70 -19.83
CA PHE A 293 -1.57 -4.56 -19.08
C PHE A 293 -0.31 -4.91 -19.90
N SER A 294 -0.47 -5.06 -21.22
CA SER A 294 0.65 -5.28 -22.14
C SER A 294 1.64 -4.12 -22.18
N ASP A 295 1.22 -2.88 -21.90
CA ASP A 295 2.13 -1.74 -21.80
C ASP A 295 3.04 -1.90 -20.58
N ALA A 296 2.47 -2.28 -19.43
CA ALA A 296 3.23 -2.55 -18.22
C ALA A 296 4.23 -3.70 -18.44
N VAL A 297 3.77 -4.80 -19.04
CA VAL A 297 4.63 -5.94 -19.42
C VAL A 297 5.76 -5.50 -20.34
N SER A 298 5.48 -4.64 -21.32
CA SER A 298 6.47 -4.13 -22.27
C SER A 298 7.58 -3.32 -21.57
N GLU A 299 7.20 -2.34 -20.74
CA GLU A 299 8.16 -1.49 -20.03
C GLU A 299 9.00 -2.28 -19.02
N ILE A 300 8.37 -3.16 -18.23
CA ILE A 300 9.09 -4.01 -17.29
C ILE A 300 10.01 -4.98 -18.03
N ASN A 301 9.61 -5.57 -19.17
CA ASN A 301 10.50 -6.41 -19.98
C ASN A 301 11.69 -5.62 -20.55
N ALA A 302 11.49 -4.34 -20.87
CA ALA A 302 12.55 -3.40 -21.23
C ALA A 302 13.40 -2.93 -20.02
N SER A 303 13.13 -3.44 -18.81
CA SER A 303 13.81 -3.09 -17.57
C SER A 303 13.66 -1.60 -17.21
N ARG A 304 12.44 -1.08 -17.38
CA ARG A 304 12.08 0.32 -17.12
C ARG A 304 10.96 0.38 -16.08
N PRO A 305 11.24 0.74 -14.82
CA PRO A 305 10.18 1.09 -13.88
C PRO A 305 9.53 2.40 -14.34
N PHE A 306 8.26 2.60 -14.00
CA PHE A 306 7.51 3.77 -14.44
C PHE A 306 6.47 4.21 -13.41
N GLY A 307 6.00 5.45 -13.53
CA GLY A 307 4.98 6.01 -12.67
C GLY A 307 3.59 5.61 -13.14
N ILE A 308 2.75 5.18 -12.21
CA ILE A 308 1.32 4.98 -12.45
C ILE A 308 0.57 6.03 -11.66
N LEU A 309 -0.25 6.82 -12.34
CA LEU A 309 -1.24 7.68 -11.70
C LEU A 309 -2.53 6.88 -11.52
N ILE A 310 -2.86 6.59 -10.27
CA ILE A 310 -4.17 6.06 -9.92
C ILE A 310 -5.05 7.21 -9.42
N ASN A 311 -6.30 7.22 -9.85
CA ASN A 311 -7.33 8.07 -9.24
C ASN A 311 -8.34 7.21 -8.52
N TRP A 312 -9.05 7.77 -7.54
CA TRP A 312 -10.20 7.08 -6.94
C TRP A 312 -11.47 7.91 -6.89
N ASN A 313 -11.34 9.21 -7.17
CA ASN A 313 -12.44 10.10 -7.48
C ASN A 313 -11.89 11.31 -8.27
N ILE A 314 -12.76 12.23 -8.65
CA ILE A 314 -12.41 13.48 -9.39
C ILE A 314 -11.54 14.47 -8.60
N SER A 315 -11.09 14.15 -7.39
CA SER A 315 -10.36 15.07 -6.52
C SER A 315 -9.22 14.41 -5.76
N SER A 316 -8.90 13.15 -6.07
CA SER A 316 -7.95 12.38 -5.28
C SER A 316 -7.18 11.39 -6.13
N TRP A 317 -5.89 11.70 -6.25
CA TRP A 317 -4.92 11.03 -7.10
C TRP A 317 -3.72 10.60 -6.27
N HIS A 318 -3.10 9.50 -6.65
CA HIS A 318 -1.90 8.99 -6.02
C HIS A 318 -0.95 8.42 -7.06
N TRP A 319 0.33 8.75 -6.90
CA TRP A 319 1.39 8.18 -7.73
C TRP A 319 2.00 6.97 -7.03
N ILE A 320 2.18 5.91 -7.81
CA ILE A 320 2.90 4.70 -7.40
C ILE A 320 3.95 4.36 -8.46
N THR A 321 4.95 3.57 -8.11
CA THR A 321 5.97 3.08 -9.06
C THR A 321 5.67 1.64 -9.43
N ASP A 322 5.45 1.35 -10.71
CA ASP A 322 5.44 -0.03 -11.20
C ASP A 322 6.88 -0.56 -11.32
N ILE A 323 7.09 -1.74 -10.76
CA ILE A 323 8.38 -2.43 -10.73
C ILE A 323 8.29 -3.84 -11.29
N GLY A 324 7.11 -4.32 -11.70
CA GLY A 324 6.97 -5.70 -12.11
C GLY A 324 5.58 -6.13 -12.53
N TYR A 325 5.49 -7.36 -13.00
CA TYR A 325 4.22 -8.00 -13.28
C TYR A 325 4.27 -9.50 -12.98
N ASP A 326 3.10 -10.08 -12.70
CA ASP A 326 2.87 -11.51 -12.69
C ASP A 326 1.65 -11.82 -13.55
N SER A 327 1.77 -12.70 -14.53
CA SER A 327 0.66 -13.19 -15.37
C SER A 327 0.45 -14.70 -15.23
N ARG A 328 1.24 -15.40 -14.38
CA ARG A 328 1.13 -16.86 -14.19
C ARG A 328 -0.20 -17.27 -13.60
N TYR A 329 -0.78 -16.41 -12.77
CA TYR A 329 -1.95 -16.74 -11.93
C TYR A 329 -3.05 -15.66 -11.98
N GLY A 330 -3.04 -14.84 -13.02
CA GLY A 330 -3.85 -13.62 -13.16
C GLY A 330 -2.94 -12.47 -13.54
N ASN A 331 -3.49 -11.38 -14.06
CA ASN A 331 -2.68 -10.24 -14.51
C ASN A 331 -2.51 -9.26 -13.36
N TYR A 332 -1.36 -9.31 -12.70
CA TYR A 332 -0.98 -8.46 -11.58
C TYR A 332 0.16 -7.54 -11.99
N ILE A 333 0.10 -6.28 -11.55
CA ILE A 333 1.26 -5.40 -11.48
C ILE A 333 1.86 -5.45 -10.08
N CYS A 334 3.17 -5.25 -10.00
CA CYS A 334 3.93 -5.23 -8.76
C CYS A 334 4.42 -3.81 -8.55
N VAL A 335 4.02 -3.14 -7.47
CA VAL A 335 4.26 -1.71 -7.27
C VAL A 335 4.97 -1.40 -5.96
N ARG A 336 5.61 -0.23 -5.91
CA ARG A 336 5.99 0.48 -4.69
C ARG A 336 5.02 1.65 -4.51
N ASP A 337 4.32 1.70 -3.38
CA ASP A 337 3.27 2.70 -3.16
C ASP A 337 3.78 4.02 -2.56
N GLY A 338 5.03 4.04 -2.10
CA GLY A 338 5.64 5.17 -1.43
C GLY A 338 5.30 5.30 0.06
N TRP A 339 4.58 4.36 0.66
CA TRP A 339 4.23 4.38 2.09
C TRP A 339 5.05 3.39 2.93
N GLY A 340 6.03 2.72 2.32
CA GLY A 340 6.92 1.76 2.98
C GLY A 340 6.29 0.36 3.13
N ASP A 341 5.36 0.01 2.24
CA ASP A 341 4.60 -1.24 2.27
C ASP A 341 5.30 -2.41 1.55
N GLY A 342 6.57 -2.28 1.17
CA GLY A 342 7.28 -3.33 0.44
C GLY A 342 6.77 -3.46 -0.99
N ILE A 343 6.77 -4.68 -1.53
CA ILE A 343 6.19 -4.96 -2.84
C ILE A 343 4.69 -5.21 -2.67
N VAL A 344 3.88 -4.49 -3.45
CA VAL A 344 2.43 -4.65 -3.48
C VAL A 344 2.02 -5.24 -4.82
N TYR A 345 1.23 -6.30 -4.81
CA TYR A 345 0.64 -6.90 -6.00
C TYR A 345 -0.80 -6.42 -6.15
N ILE A 346 -1.12 -5.80 -7.28
CA ILE A 346 -2.46 -5.29 -7.61
C ILE A 346 -2.97 -5.99 -8.85
N ASN A 347 -4.16 -6.58 -8.77
CA ASN A 347 -4.80 -7.20 -9.94
C ASN A 347 -5.23 -6.13 -10.94
N TRP A 348 -4.73 -6.22 -12.18
CA TRP A 348 -4.95 -5.26 -13.26
C TRP A 348 -6.41 -5.14 -13.72
N TYR A 349 -7.14 -6.26 -13.77
CA TYR A 349 -8.51 -6.29 -14.30
C TYR A 349 -9.58 -6.22 -13.21
N THR A 350 -9.17 -6.36 -11.94
CA THR A 350 -10.07 -6.17 -10.80
C THR A 350 -9.66 -5.02 -9.86
N PRO A 351 -9.17 -3.85 -10.35
CA PRO A 351 -9.14 -2.67 -9.50
C PRO A 351 -10.58 -2.22 -9.19
N TYR A 352 -11.53 -2.60 -10.06
CA TYR A 352 -12.96 -2.34 -9.93
C TYR A 352 -13.66 -3.32 -8.99
N LEU A 353 -13.43 -3.19 -7.68
CA LEU A 353 -14.54 -3.46 -6.78
C LEU A 353 -15.42 -2.21 -6.76
N GLN A 354 -16.47 -2.17 -7.61
CA GLN A 354 -17.65 -1.29 -7.51
C GLN A 354 -17.37 0.15 -7.04
N GLY A 355 -16.60 0.86 -7.85
CA GLY A 355 -16.23 2.27 -7.74
C GLY A 355 -14.88 2.46 -8.42
N SER A 356 -14.78 3.45 -9.31
CA SER A 356 -13.74 3.49 -10.33
C SER A 356 -12.42 4.01 -9.77
N ILE A 357 -11.48 3.12 -9.52
CA ILE A 357 -10.08 3.47 -9.71
C ILE A 357 -9.75 3.28 -11.17
N SER A 358 -9.41 4.38 -11.82
CA SER A 358 -8.88 4.38 -13.16
C SER A 358 -7.37 4.51 -13.04
N ILE A 359 -6.66 3.70 -13.82
CA ILE A 359 -5.30 4.04 -14.18
C ILE A 359 -5.41 5.20 -15.16
N ASP A 360 -5.25 6.41 -14.65
CA ASP A 360 -5.39 7.67 -15.41
C ASP A 360 -4.23 7.88 -16.37
N GLY A 361 -3.10 7.25 -16.08
CA GLY A 361 -2.03 7.16 -17.04
C GLY A 361 -0.79 6.47 -16.51
N PHE A 362 0.05 6.12 -17.47
CA PHE A 362 1.44 5.76 -17.27
C PHE A 362 2.33 6.91 -17.66
N ASP A 363 3.36 7.14 -16.86
CA ASP A 363 4.38 8.13 -17.13
C ASP A 363 5.74 7.46 -17.07
N TYR A 364 6.35 7.35 -18.25
CA TYR A 364 7.61 6.67 -18.46
C TYR A 364 8.73 7.70 -18.47
N VAL A 365 9.82 7.41 -17.79
CA VAL A 365 11.04 8.21 -17.87
C VAL A 365 12.22 7.27 -18.08
N TYR A 366 12.96 7.48 -19.16
CA TYR A 366 14.04 6.59 -19.57
C TYR A 366 15.21 7.37 -20.19
N PRO A 367 16.42 6.81 -20.10
CA PRO A 367 17.57 7.31 -20.84
C PRO A 367 17.33 7.22 -22.35
N GLY A 368 17.44 8.35 -23.04
CA GLY A 368 17.54 8.50 -24.48
C GLY A 368 18.97 8.85 -24.92
N TYR A 369 19.23 8.66 -26.21
CA TYR A 369 20.51 8.97 -26.87
C TYR A 369 20.40 10.23 -27.71
#